data_AF-R1G4F6-F1
#
_entry.id   AF-R1G4F6-F1
#
_cell.length_a   1.000
_cell.length_b   1.000
_cell.length_c   1.000
_cell.angle_alpha   90.00
_cell.angle_beta   90.00
_cell.angle_gamma   90.00
#
_symmetry.space_group_name_H-M   'P 1'
#
loop_
_entity.id
_entity.type
_entity.pdbx_description
1 polymer ?
#
loop_
_entity_poly.entity_id
_entity_poly.type
_entity_poly.pdbx_seq_one_letter_code
_entity_poly.pdbx_strand_id
1 'polypeptide(L)'
;MAGKKQKARPSTGGRSAGRPSLTLKAVPVKITRTSSGVYAGDPPPARKKYRHKPGVNALKEIRRYQRSTDLLLLKLPFARLVREIALNLVPDGEILRWQSQAIQALQEAAEAFLVHLFEDTNLCAIHAKRVTIMQKDIQLARRIRGAWGGLG
;
A
#
# COMPACT_ATOMS: atom_id res chain seq x y z
N MET A 1 24.96 -35.44 -44.98
CA MET A 1 24.37 -34.17 -44.51
C MET A 1 23.90 -34.33 -43.06
N ALA A 2 24.39 -33.44 -42.20
CA ALA A 2 23.93 -32.99 -40.87
C ALA A 2 23.21 -33.96 -39.90
N GLY A 3 23.97 -34.53 -38.96
CA GLY A 3 23.43 -35.10 -37.71
C GLY A 3 23.15 -34.01 -36.65
N LYS A 4 21.93 -33.98 -36.10
CA LYS A 4 21.53 -33.06 -35.02
C LYS A 4 22.12 -33.53 -33.68
N LYS A 5 23.12 -32.82 -33.15
CA LYS A 5 23.61 -33.02 -31.77
C LYS A 5 22.60 -32.45 -30.76
N GLN A 6 21.99 -33.31 -29.95
CA GLN A 6 21.25 -32.95 -28.75
C GLN A 6 22.24 -32.50 -27.66
N LYS A 7 22.00 -31.33 -27.04
CA LYS A 7 22.78 -30.85 -25.89
C LYS A 7 22.04 -31.21 -24.59
N ALA A 8 22.62 -32.13 -23.83
CA ALA A 8 22.15 -32.47 -22.48
C ALA A 8 22.29 -31.26 -21.53
N ARG A 9 21.29 -31.04 -20.68
CA ARG A 9 21.25 -29.97 -19.67
C ARG A 9 21.55 -30.62 -18.30
N PRO A 10 22.63 -30.27 -17.60
CA PRO A 10 22.90 -30.89 -16.30
C PRO A 10 21.94 -30.36 -15.24
N SER A 11 21.37 -31.30 -14.49
CA SER A 11 20.62 -31.10 -13.25
C SER A 11 21.62 -31.04 -12.10
N THR A 12 21.62 -29.95 -11.32
CA THR A 12 22.22 -30.02 -9.98
C THR A 12 21.47 -29.10 -9.03
N GLY A 13 20.72 -29.74 -8.15
CA GLY A 13 20.08 -29.16 -6.98
C GLY A 13 21.10 -28.79 -5.90
N GLY A 14 20.63 -28.01 -4.92
CA GLY A 14 21.44 -27.45 -3.86
C GLY A 14 21.99 -28.49 -2.88
N ARG A 15 23.20 -28.20 -2.37
CA ARG A 15 23.65 -28.66 -1.05
C ARG A 15 24.80 -27.78 -0.56
N SER A 16 24.61 -27.25 0.64
CA SER A 16 25.60 -26.58 1.49
C SER A 16 26.52 -27.60 2.17
N ALA A 17 27.84 -27.38 2.15
CA ALA A 17 28.77 -27.74 3.24
C ALA A 17 30.24 -27.45 2.85
N GLY A 18 31.02 -26.94 3.82
CA GLY A 18 32.47 -27.17 3.92
C GLY A 18 33.39 -26.04 3.49
N ARG A 19 33.96 -25.31 4.46
CA ARG A 19 35.28 -24.66 4.33
C ARG A 19 36.37 -25.73 4.60
N PRO A 20 37.53 -25.68 3.92
CA PRO A 20 38.68 -25.04 4.56
C PRO A 20 39.64 -24.25 3.63
N SER A 21 40.29 -23.28 4.26
CA SER A 21 41.65 -22.72 4.10
C SER A 21 42.45 -22.75 2.77
N LEU A 22 42.95 -21.54 2.47
CA LEU A 22 44.28 -21.16 1.96
C LEU A 22 44.55 -21.03 0.44
N THR A 23 44.96 -19.79 0.12
CA THR A 23 45.86 -19.34 -0.96
C THR A 23 45.36 -19.30 -2.41
N LEU A 24 45.12 -18.05 -2.84
CA LEU A 24 45.42 -17.45 -4.15
C LEU A 24 45.09 -18.29 -5.41
N LYS A 25 43.90 -18.06 -5.95
CA LYS A 25 43.70 -17.43 -7.27
C LYS A 25 42.20 -17.27 -7.50
N ALA A 26 41.76 -16.03 -7.65
CA ALA A 26 40.42 -15.73 -8.12
C ALA A 26 40.26 -16.27 -9.55
N VAL A 27 39.23 -17.08 -9.79
CA VAL A 27 38.32 -17.12 -10.95
C VAL A 27 37.33 -18.28 -10.70
N PRO A 28 36.03 -18.01 -10.58
CA PRO A 28 35.17 -18.20 -11.74
C PRO A 28 34.27 -16.99 -11.97
N VAL A 29 34.54 -16.25 -13.04
CA VAL A 29 33.55 -15.36 -13.64
C VAL A 29 32.53 -16.25 -14.34
N LYS A 30 31.31 -16.30 -13.80
CA LYS A 30 30.12 -16.57 -14.60
C LYS A 30 28.96 -15.69 -14.15
N ILE A 31 29.19 -14.38 -14.20
CA ILE A 31 28.10 -13.41 -14.33
C ILE A 31 27.87 -13.24 -15.83
N THR A 32 27.03 -14.09 -16.42
CA THR A 32 26.43 -13.79 -17.72
C THR A 32 25.33 -12.76 -17.48
N ARG A 33 25.73 -11.49 -17.29
CA ARG A 33 24.88 -10.34 -17.54
C ARG A 33 25.51 -9.63 -18.72
N THR A 34 24.81 -9.74 -19.84
CA THR A 34 24.90 -8.93 -21.06
C THR A 34 25.83 -7.72 -20.93
N SER A 35 26.84 -7.70 -21.80
CA SER A 35 27.79 -6.62 -22.09
C SER A 35 27.30 -5.22 -21.70
N SER A 36 27.82 -4.70 -20.60
CA SER A 36 27.98 -3.26 -20.40
C SER A 36 29.48 -3.05 -20.22
N GLY A 37 30.10 -2.25 -21.10
CA GLY A 37 31.52 -1.90 -21.05
C GLY A 37 31.86 -1.10 -19.79
N VAL A 38 31.95 -1.82 -18.68
CA VAL A 38 32.25 -1.30 -17.34
C VAL A 38 33.58 -1.93 -16.95
N TYR A 39 34.61 -1.11 -16.81
CA TYR A 39 35.95 -1.52 -16.39
C TYR A 39 36.04 -1.48 -14.85
N ALA A 40 37.03 -2.20 -14.29
CA ALA A 40 37.28 -2.18 -12.86
C ALA A 40 37.81 -0.79 -12.44
N GLY A 41 37.01 -0.06 -11.65
CA GLY A 41 37.31 1.33 -11.25
C GLY A 41 36.23 2.33 -11.70
N ASP A 42 35.38 1.96 -12.66
CA ASP A 42 34.24 2.78 -13.05
C ASP A 42 33.20 2.80 -11.90
N PRO A 43 32.58 3.96 -11.60
CA PRO A 43 31.47 4.00 -10.67
C PRO A 43 30.37 3.05 -11.18
N PRO A 44 29.77 2.21 -10.32
CA PRO A 44 28.75 1.27 -10.75
C PRO A 44 27.64 2.05 -11.46
N PRO A 45 27.20 1.63 -12.66
CA PRO A 45 26.20 2.37 -13.42
C PRO A 45 24.98 2.57 -12.52
N ALA A 46 24.63 3.84 -12.28
CA ALA A 46 23.49 4.20 -11.45
C ALA A 46 22.24 3.54 -12.06
N ARG A 47 21.80 2.43 -11.45
CA ARG A 47 20.63 1.71 -11.93
C ARG A 47 19.45 2.66 -11.82
N LYS A 48 18.87 3.05 -12.96
CA LYS A 48 17.65 3.86 -12.99
C LYS A 48 16.62 3.18 -12.09
N LYS A 49 16.16 3.88 -11.04
CA LYS A 49 15.11 3.36 -10.16
C LYS A 49 13.87 3.11 -11.03
N TYR A 50 13.37 1.89 -11.00
CA TYR A 50 12.15 1.56 -11.72
C TYR A 50 10.97 2.34 -11.11
N ARG A 51 10.19 3.01 -11.96
CA ARG A 51 8.98 3.75 -11.55
C ARG A 51 7.77 3.06 -12.16
N HIS A 52 6.80 2.71 -11.32
CA HIS A 52 5.52 2.19 -11.77
C HIS A 52 4.78 3.25 -12.59
N LYS A 53 4.01 2.79 -13.59
CA LYS A 53 3.12 3.67 -14.35
C LYS A 53 2.06 4.27 -13.40
N PRO A 54 1.59 5.51 -13.65
CA PRO A 54 0.47 6.08 -12.90
C PRO A 54 -0.71 5.12 -12.83
N GLY A 55 -1.37 5.03 -11.66
CA GLY A 55 -2.48 4.11 -11.42
C GLY A 55 -2.09 2.69 -10.99
N VAL A 56 -0.89 2.19 -11.34
CA VAL A 56 -0.49 0.81 -10.98
C VAL A 56 -0.41 0.61 -9.47
N ASN A 57 0.17 1.57 -8.75
CA ASN A 57 0.26 1.49 -7.29
C ASN A 57 -1.12 1.68 -6.64
N ALA A 58 -1.91 2.64 -7.13
CA ALA A 58 -3.28 2.86 -6.64
C ALA A 58 -4.15 1.59 -6.77
N LEU A 59 -4.09 0.89 -7.92
CA LEU A 59 -4.82 -0.37 -8.11
C LEU A 59 -4.34 -1.50 -7.19
N LYS A 60 -3.04 -1.52 -6.86
CA LYS A 60 -2.50 -2.48 -5.87
C LYS A 60 -2.99 -2.15 -4.47
N GLU A 61 -3.01 -0.88 -4.10
CA GLU A 61 -3.49 -0.39 -2.80
C GLU A 61 -4.98 -0.68 -2.63
N ILE A 62 -5.82 -0.37 -3.63
CA ILE A 62 -7.26 -0.69 -3.62
C ILE A 62 -7.49 -2.18 -3.36
N ARG A 63 -6.82 -3.06 -4.11
CA ARG A 63 -6.95 -4.52 -3.92
C ARG A 63 -6.45 -5.00 -2.56
N ARG A 64 -5.44 -4.35 -2.02
CA ARG A 64 -4.91 -4.66 -0.69
C ARG A 64 -5.93 -4.29 0.38
N TYR A 65 -6.41 -3.05 0.36
CA TYR A 65 -7.33 -2.52 1.38
C TYR A 65 -8.72 -3.15 1.32
N GLN A 66 -9.20 -3.55 0.13
CA GLN A 66 -10.44 -4.30 0.01
C GLN A 66 -10.37 -5.74 0.53
N ARG A 67 -9.17 -6.30 0.71
CA ARG A 67 -8.99 -7.66 1.26
C ARG A 67 -8.79 -7.66 2.77
N SER A 68 -8.16 -6.60 3.31
CA SER A 68 -7.91 -6.45 4.74
C SER A 68 -9.11 -5.82 5.45
N THR A 69 -9.19 -6.05 6.76
CA THR A 69 -10.16 -5.40 7.66
C THR A 69 -9.45 -4.59 8.76
N ASP A 70 -8.20 -4.20 8.52
CA ASP A 70 -7.41 -3.41 9.46
C ASP A 70 -7.92 -1.97 9.51
N LEU A 71 -7.93 -1.37 10.70
CA LEU A 71 -8.19 0.06 10.86
C LEU A 71 -7.07 0.89 10.22
N LEU A 72 -7.46 1.86 9.40
CA LEU A 72 -6.56 2.68 8.59
C LEU A 72 -6.20 4.01 9.26
N LEU A 73 -7.05 4.54 10.14
CA LEU A 73 -6.74 5.74 10.91
C LEU A 73 -5.81 5.42 12.08
N LEU A 74 -4.88 6.34 12.36
CA LEU A 74 -3.99 6.23 13.50
C LEU A 74 -4.79 6.36 14.80
N LYS A 75 -4.66 5.37 15.69
CA LYS A 75 -5.43 5.28 16.94
C LYS A 75 -5.27 6.50 17.85
N LEU A 76 -4.04 6.98 18.08
CA LEU A 76 -3.80 8.07 19.03
C LEU A 76 -4.34 9.43 18.54
N PRO A 77 -4.08 9.87 17.29
CA PRO A 77 -4.74 11.06 16.74
C PRO A 77 -6.26 10.98 16.77
N PHE A 78 -6.85 9.85 16.39
CA PHE A 78 -8.30 9.66 16.44
C PHE A 78 -8.85 9.78 17.87
N ALA A 79 -8.19 9.14 18.84
CA ALA A 79 -8.57 9.23 20.26
C ALA A 79 -8.49 10.66 20.81
N ARG A 80 -7.50 11.47 20.37
CA ARG A 80 -7.40 12.89 20.75
C ARG A 80 -8.56 13.70 20.18
N LEU A 81 -8.87 13.49 18.89
CA LEU A 81 -10.01 14.15 18.23
C LEU A 81 -11.34 13.83 18.91
N VAL A 82 -11.59 12.57 19.24
CA VAL A 82 -12.82 12.15 19.95
C VAL A 82 -12.95 12.87 21.28
N ARG A 83 -11.86 12.97 22.06
CA ARG A 83 -11.86 13.66 23.35
C ARG A 83 -12.06 15.17 23.19
N GLU A 84 -11.42 15.78 22.20
CA GLU A 84 -11.58 17.20 21.89
C GLU A 84 -13.03 17.55 21.55
N ILE A 85 -13.67 16.76 20.66
CA ILE A 85 -15.08 16.95 20.30
C ILE A 85 -15.98 16.76 21.54
N ALA A 86 -15.71 15.75 22.36
CA ALA A 86 -16.53 15.47 23.53
C ALA A 86 -16.47 16.59 24.58
N LEU A 87 -15.35 17.27 24.73
CA LEU A 87 -15.23 18.41 25.64
C LEU A 87 -16.15 19.58 25.24
N ASN A 88 -16.45 19.74 23.95
CA ASN A 88 -17.39 20.77 23.48
C ASN A 88 -18.87 20.39 23.73
N LEU A 89 -19.15 19.14 24.09
CA LEU A 89 -20.51 18.61 24.27
C LEU A 89 -20.87 18.42 25.75
N VAL A 90 -19.86 18.25 26.61
CA VAL A 90 -20.06 18.00 28.04
C VAL A 90 -20.10 19.35 28.78
N PRO A 91 -21.04 19.54 29.74
CA PRO A 91 -21.11 20.76 30.54
C PRO A 91 -19.80 21.06 31.29
N ASP A 92 -19.52 22.34 31.49
CA ASP A 92 -18.30 22.79 32.18
C ASP A 92 -18.19 22.15 33.57
N GLY A 93 -17.03 21.53 33.84
CA GLY A 93 -16.70 20.92 35.13
C GLY A 93 -16.89 19.40 35.20
N GLU A 94 -17.49 18.76 34.20
CA GLU A 94 -17.58 17.29 34.13
C GLU A 94 -16.40 16.67 33.38
N ILE A 95 -15.78 15.66 34.00
CA ILE A 95 -14.65 14.92 33.40
C ILE A 95 -15.18 13.63 32.75
N LEU A 96 -15.24 13.62 31.42
CA LEU A 96 -15.61 12.43 30.67
C LEU A 96 -14.45 11.42 30.59
N ARG A 97 -14.66 10.23 31.17
CA ARG A 97 -13.74 9.09 31.07
C ARG A 97 -14.14 8.19 29.92
N TRP A 98 -13.15 7.72 29.16
CA TRP A 98 -13.36 6.87 27.99
C TRP A 98 -12.83 5.46 28.22
N GLN A 99 -13.66 4.46 27.94
CA GLN A 99 -13.22 3.08 27.80
C GLN A 99 -12.43 2.93 26.48
N SER A 100 -11.40 2.08 26.49
CA SER A 100 -10.62 1.79 25.28
C SER A 100 -11.49 1.21 24.15
N GLN A 101 -12.40 0.30 24.48
CA GLN A 101 -13.34 -0.31 23.54
C GLN A 101 -14.33 0.70 22.95
N ALA A 102 -14.75 1.73 23.71
CA ALA A 102 -15.64 2.77 23.19
C ALA A 102 -14.97 3.60 22.10
N ILE A 103 -13.70 3.98 22.29
CA ILE A 103 -12.93 4.70 21.28
C ILE A 103 -12.72 3.82 20.03
N GLN A 104 -12.47 2.53 20.22
CA GLN A 104 -12.32 1.59 19.11
C GLN A 104 -13.63 1.45 18.31
N ALA A 105 -14.78 1.30 18.98
CA ALA A 105 -16.08 1.21 18.33
C ALA A 105 -16.41 2.49 17.53
N LEU A 106 -16.10 3.67 18.07
CA LEU A 106 -16.24 4.93 17.36
C LEU A 106 -15.34 4.98 16.11
N GLN A 107 -14.12 4.45 16.21
CA GLN A 107 -13.20 4.41 15.07
C GLN A 107 -13.71 3.46 13.98
N GLU A 108 -14.16 2.27 14.35
CA GLU A 108 -14.75 1.29 13.42
C GLU A 108 -15.97 1.88 12.69
N ALA A 109 -16.87 2.53 13.42
CA ALA A 109 -18.05 3.17 12.83
C ALA A 109 -17.67 4.34 11.89
N ALA A 110 -16.73 5.19 12.30
CA ALA A 110 -16.28 6.33 11.50
C ALA A 110 -15.58 5.88 10.20
N GLU A 111 -14.68 4.90 10.26
CA GLU A 111 -14.01 4.37 9.08
C GLU A 111 -14.99 3.67 8.13
N ALA A 112 -15.91 2.86 8.67
CA ALA A 112 -16.95 2.23 7.86
C ALA A 112 -17.81 3.28 7.16
N PHE A 113 -18.25 4.33 7.87
CA PHE A 113 -19.02 5.42 7.27
C PHE A 113 -18.26 6.10 6.11
N LEU A 114 -16.98 6.43 6.31
CA LEU A 114 -16.15 7.08 5.30
C LEU A 114 -15.93 6.20 4.07
N VAL A 115 -15.70 4.89 4.25
CA VAL A 115 -15.55 3.94 3.13
C VAL A 115 -16.81 3.92 2.26
N HIS A 116 -17.99 3.72 2.88
CA HIS A 116 -19.24 3.74 2.13
C HIS A 116 -19.47 5.10 1.45
N LEU A 117 -19.16 6.22 2.11
CA LEU A 117 -19.30 7.55 1.51
C LEU A 117 -18.38 7.72 0.28
N PHE A 118 -17.15 7.19 0.34
CA PHE A 118 -16.22 7.22 -0.79
C PHE A 118 -16.66 6.32 -1.95
N GLU A 119 -17.34 5.21 -1.69
CA GLU A 119 -17.94 4.37 -2.74
C GLU A 119 -18.99 5.17 -3.53
N ASP A 120 -19.93 5.83 -2.84
CA ASP A 120 -20.94 6.66 -3.50
C ASP A 120 -20.34 7.87 -4.21
N THR A 121 -19.33 8.50 -3.59
CA THR A 121 -18.58 9.60 -4.18
C THR A 121 -17.90 9.15 -5.48
N ASN A 122 -17.35 7.94 -5.51
CA ASN A 122 -16.73 7.37 -6.70
C ASN A 122 -17.76 7.11 -7.81
N LEU A 123 -18.97 6.63 -7.47
CA LEU A 123 -20.08 6.50 -8.43
C LEU A 123 -20.47 7.86 -9.03
N CYS A 124 -20.52 8.92 -8.22
CA CYS A 124 -20.77 10.28 -8.69
C CYS A 124 -19.68 10.79 -9.66
N ALA A 125 -18.41 10.50 -9.37
CA ALA A 125 -17.30 10.86 -10.24
C ALA A 125 -17.37 10.12 -11.59
N ILE A 126 -17.67 8.82 -11.58
CA ILE A 126 -17.83 7.98 -12.78
C ILE A 126 -19.03 8.46 -13.61
N HIS A 127 -20.15 8.80 -12.97
CA HIS A 127 -21.31 9.37 -13.64
C HIS A 127 -20.96 10.65 -14.42
N ALA A 128 -20.06 11.46 -13.86
CA ALA A 128 -19.52 12.66 -14.50
C ALA A 128 -18.32 12.39 -15.45
N LYS A 129 -18.09 11.14 -15.88
CA LYS A 129 -17.01 10.70 -16.78
C LYS A 129 -15.59 11.02 -16.27
N ARG A 130 -15.38 11.03 -14.96
CA ARG A 130 -14.07 11.24 -14.31
C ARG A 130 -13.62 10.00 -13.54
N VAL A 131 -12.32 9.92 -13.29
CA VAL A 131 -11.68 8.91 -12.42
C VAL A 131 -11.16 9.52 -11.12
N THR A 132 -11.11 10.85 -11.04
CA THR A 132 -10.69 11.60 -9.84
C THR A 132 -11.92 12.15 -9.13
N ILE A 133 -12.09 11.77 -7.86
CA ILE A 133 -13.12 12.30 -6.98
C ILE A 133 -12.84 13.76 -6.62
N MET A 134 -13.89 14.55 -6.45
CA MET A 134 -13.85 15.97 -6.12
C MET A 134 -14.81 16.28 -4.96
N GLN A 135 -14.64 17.45 -4.33
CA GLN A 135 -15.51 17.89 -3.23
C GLN A 135 -17.00 17.91 -3.61
N LYS A 136 -17.33 18.31 -4.86
CA LYS A 136 -18.70 18.29 -5.38
C LYS A 136 -19.32 16.89 -5.43
N ASP A 137 -18.51 15.85 -5.62
CA ASP A 137 -18.98 14.47 -5.66
C ASP A 137 -19.39 14.01 -4.24
N ILE A 138 -18.62 14.42 -3.22
CA ILE A 138 -18.92 14.15 -1.81
C ILE A 138 -20.18 14.91 -1.39
N GLN A 139 -20.28 16.19 -1.75
CA GLN A 139 -21.46 17.01 -1.46
C GLN A 139 -22.72 16.42 -2.10
N LEU A 140 -22.63 15.97 -3.35
CA LEU A 140 -23.73 15.30 -4.05
C LEU A 140 -24.13 13.99 -3.37
N ALA A 141 -23.15 13.12 -3.05
CA ALA A 141 -23.40 11.86 -2.36
C ALA A 141 -24.10 12.09 -1.01
N ARG A 142 -23.60 13.03 -0.19
CA ARG A 142 -24.22 13.40 1.08
C ARG A 142 -25.64 13.95 0.90
N ARG A 143 -25.87 14.76 -0.14
CA ARG A 143 -27.19 15.33 -0.42
C ARG A 143 -28.21 14.26 -0.79
N ILE A 144 -27.81 13.26 -1.58
CA ILE A 144 -28.66 12.16 -2.02
C ILE A 144 -28.96 11.20 -0.86
N ARG A 145 -27.98 10.89 -0.02
CA ARG A 145 -28.19 10.07 1.19
C ARG A 145 -29.14 10.70 2.21
N GLY A 146 -29.35 12.01 2.14
CA GLY A 146 -30.26 12.74 3.02
C GLY A 146 -29.79 12.84 4.47
N ALA A 147 -30.71 13.24 5.35
CA ALA A 147 -30.44 13.50 6.77
C ALA A 147 -29.99 12.26 7.56
N TRP A 148 -30.35 11.05 7.11
CA TRP A 148 -30.11 9.82 7.86
C TRP A 148 -28.81 9.10 7.46
N GLY A 149 -28.24 9.41 6.30
CA GLY A 149 -27.04 8.73 5.79
C GLY A 149 -25.92 9.65 5.30
N GLY A 150 -26.15 10.96 5.14
CA GLY A 150 -25.20 11.89 4.54
C GLY A 150 -24.91 13.15 5.37
N LEU A 151 -25.88 13.63 6.14
CA LEU A 151 -25.72 14.73 7.09
C LEU A 151 -25.75 14.13 8.49
N GLY A 152 -24.60 13.65 8.97
CA GLY A 152 -24.46 13.24 10.38
C GLY A 152 -24.89 14.33 11.35
#